data_AF-A0A2A4J0J1-F1
#
_entry.id   AF-A0A2A4J0J1-F1
#
_cell.length_a   1.000
_cell.length_b   1.000
_cell.length_c   1.000
_cell.angle_alpha   90.00
_cell.angle_beta   90.00
_cell.angle_gamma   90.00
#
_symmetry.space_group_name_H-M   'P 1'
#
loop_
_entity.id
_entity.type
_entity.pdbx_description
1 polymer ?
#
loop_
_entity_poly.entity_id
_entity_poly.type
_entity_poly.pdbx_seq_one_letter_code
_entity_poly.pdbx_strand_id
1 'polypeptide(L)'
;MMGQPFNKKILEELIEEVDADKSGRLEFGEFVTLAAKFIVEEDAEAMQKELREAFRLYDKEGNGYIPTSSLREILRELDEQLTDDELDGLIQEIDTDGSGTVDFDEFMEMMTGE
;
A
#
# COMPACT_ATOMS: atom_id res chain seq x y z
N MET A 1 11.00 -11.22 -16.70
CA MET A 1 10.63 -10.06 -17.55
C MET A 1 9.69 -9.20 -16.72
N MET A 2 10.24 -8.18 -16.05
CA MET A 2 9.45 -7.13 -15.38
C MET A 2 8.98 -6.17 -16.46
N GLY A 3 7.73 -6.29 -16.88
CA GLY A 3 7.10 -5.35 -17.79
C GLY A 3 5.63 -5.40 -17.48
N GLN A 4 5.18 -4.50 -16.60
CA GLN A 4 3.75 -4.27 -16.46
C GLN A 4 3.20 -3.74 -17.80
N PRO A 5 1.98 -4.08 -18.19
CA PRO A 5 1.37 -3.56 -19.40
C PRO A 5 1.04 -2.08 -19.20
N PHE A 6 2.00 -1.19 -19.49
CA PHE A 6 1.74 0.24 -19.53
C PHE A 6 0.59 0.51 -20.51
N ASN A 7 -0.46 1.16 -20.02
CA ASN A 7 -1.57 1.57 -20.86
C ASN A 7 -1.11 2.74 -21.72
N LYS A 8 -0.83 2.47 -23.00
CA LYS A 8 -0.31 3.46 -23.97
C LYS A 8 -1.07 4.79 -23.95
N LYS A 9 -2.38 4.74 -23.67
CA LYS A 9 -3.25 5.90 -23.58
C LYS A 9 -2.88 6.83 -22.40
N ILE A 10 -2.58 6.24 -21.24
CA ILE A 10 -2.18 6.99 -20.03
C ILE A 10 -0.81 7.65 -20.27
N LEU A 11 0.10 6.92 -20.91
CA LEU A 11 1.43 7.43 -21.24
C LEU A 11 1.38 8.61 -22.23
N GLU A 12 0.50 8.54 -23.23
CA GLU A 12 0.30 9.63 -24.19
C GLU A 12 -0.27 10.89 -23.50
N GLU A 13 -1.26 10.75 -22.61
CA GLU A 13 -1.81 11.87 -21.82
C GLU A 13 -0.75 12.50 -20.90
N LEU A 14 0.07 11.67 -20.23
CA LEU A 14 1.12 12.16 -19.33
C LEU A 14 2.27 12.86 -20.07
N ILE A 15 2.62 12.39 -21.28
CA ILE A 15 3.64 13.07 -22.10
C ILE A 15 3.10 14.42 -22.59
N GLU A 16 1.84 14.52 -23.02
CA GLU A 16 1.25 15.81 -23.43
C GLU A 16 1.15 16.82 -22.28
N GLU A 17 0.99 16.34 -21.04
CA GLU A 17 0.98 17.21 -19.85
C GLU A 17 2.37 17.77 -19.52
N VAL A 18 3.42 16.96 -19.73
CA VAL A 18 4.79 17.28 -19.31
C VAL A 18 5.60 17.95 -20.43
N ASP A 19 5.29 17.68 -21.70
CA ASP A 19 5.87 18.30 -22.91
C ASP A 19 5.34 19.74 -23.08
N ALA A 20 5.86 20.65 -22.26
CA ALA A 20 5.40 22.03 -22.17
C ALA A 20 5.72 22.82 -23.45
N ASP A 21 6.79 22.45 -24.14
CA ASP A 21 7.23 23.10 -25.38
C ASP A 21 6.60 22.49 -26.65
N LYS A 22 5.85 21.39 -26.50
CA LYS A 22 5.21 20.63 -27.59
C LYS A 22 6.19 20.20 -28.67
N SER A 23 7.44 19.97 -28.28
CA SER A 23 8.48 19.51 -29.19
C SER A 23 8.23 18.07 -29.65
N GLY A 24 7.34 17.34 -28.97
CA GLY A 24 7.12 15.92 -29.19
C GLY A 24 8.30 15.07 -28.72
N ARG A 25 9.18 15.65 -27.88
CA ARG A 25 10.39 15.03 -27.34
C ARG A 25 10.53 15.41 -25.89
N LEU A 26 10.73 14.44 -25.00
CA LEU A 26 11.02 14.72 -23.61
C LEU A 26 12.46 15.21 -23.46
N GLU A 27 12.61 16.47 -23.06
CA GLU A 27 13.89 16.99 -22.59
C GLU A 27 14.25 16.39 -21.21
N PHE A 28 15.51 16.50 -20.79
CA PHE A 28 15.94 15.89 -19.51
C PHE A 28 15.14 16.40 -18.30
N GLY A 29 14.77 17.69 -18.26
CA GLY A 29 13.95 18.25 -17.19
C GLY A 29 12.51 17.71 -17.18
N GLU A 30 11.93 17.52 -18.37
CA GLU A 30 10.62 16.91 -18.57
C GLU A 30 10.66 15.42 -18.22
N PHE A 31 11.73 14.71 -18.60
CA PHE A 31 11.96 13.33 -18.23
C PHE A 31 12.07 13.16 -16.70
N VAL A 32 12.78 14.05 -16.01
CA VAL A 32 12.87 14.00 -14.53
C VAL A 32 11.50 14.21 -13.88
N THR A 33 10.68 15.11 -14.44
CA THR A 33 9.33 15.36 -13.94
C THR A 33 8.42 14.15 -14.17
N LEU A 34 8.47 13.56 -15.36
CA LEU A 34 7.74 12.36 -15.70
C LEU A 34 8.19 11.16 -14.86
N ALA A 35 9.49 10.95 -14.72
CA ALA A 35 10.07 9.88 -13.94
C ALA A 35 9.77 10.04 -12.44
N ALA A 36 9.80 11.25 -11.88
CA ALA A 36 9.43 11.48 -10.50
C ALA A 36 7.94 11.15 -10.24
N LYS A 37 7.04 11.49 -11.17
CA LYS A 37 5.62 11.16 -11.08
C LYS A 37 5.38 9.65 -11.16
N PHE A 38 6.03 8.98 -12.12
CA PHE A 38 5.91 7.54 -12.33
C PHE A 38 6.57 6.69 -11.25
N ILE A 39 7.75 7.07 -10.75
CA ILE A 39 8.44 6.30 -9.70
C ILE A 39 7.59 6.31 -8.42
N VAL A 40 6.99 7.45 -8.06
CA VAL A 40 6.12 7.54 -6.88
C VAL A 40 4.82 6.75 -7.06
N GLU A 41 4.18 6.83 -8.23
CA GLU A 41 2.95 6.08 -8.50
C GLU A 41 3.19 4.56 -8.63
N GLU A 42 4.27 4.12 -9.29
CA GLU A 42 4.63 2.69 -9.36
C GLU A 42 4.96 2.14 -7.97
N ASP A 43 5.69 2.87 -7.12
CA ASP A 43 5.97 2.45 -5.75
C ASP A 43 4.68 2.33 -4.93
N ALA A 44 3.73 3.27 -5.10
CA ALA A 44 2.45 3.23 -4.38
C ALA A 44 1.53 2.08 -4.84
N GLU A 45 1.37 1.85 -6.15
CA GLU A 45 0.55 0.75 -6.67
C GLU A 45 1.18 -0.62 -6.37
N ALA A 46 2.50 -0.73 -6.47
CA ALA A 46 3.22 -1.94 -6.09
C ALA A 46 3.06 -2.22 -4.59
N MET A 47 3.22 -1.20 -3.75
CA MET A 47 3.02 -1.30 -2.31
C MET A 47 1.58 -1.72 -1.96
N GLN A 48 0.56 -1.09 -2.54
CA GLN A 48 -0.84 -1.49 -2.33
C GLN A 48 -1.09 -2.94 -2.75
N LYS A 49 -0.46 -3.39 -3.84
CA LYS A 49 -0.58 -4.77 -4.29
C LYS A 49 0.07 -5.74 -3.30
N GLU A 50 1.28 -5.45 -2.83
CA GLU A 50 1.95 -6.27 -1.82
C GLU A 50 1.15 -6.30 -0.50
N LEU A 51 0.63 -5.16 -0.06
CA LEU A 51 -0.25 -5.06 1.12
C LEU A 51 -1.53 -5.87 0.94
N ARG A 52 -2.15 -5.88 -0.25
CA ARG A 52 -3.31 -6.74 -0.55
C ARG A 52 -2.97 -8.22 -0.51
N GLU A 53 -1.82 -8.60 -1.04
CA GLU A 53 -1.36 -10.00 -1.01
C GLU A 53 -1.07 -10.45 0.42
N ALA A 54 -0.44 -9.59 1.24
CA ALA A 54 -0.25 -9.81 2.66
C ALA A 54 -1.60 -9.89 3.41
N PHE A 55 -2.53 -8.96 3.15
CA PHE A 55 -3.86 -8.97 3.77
C PHE A 55 -4.59 -10.29 3.50
N ARG A 56 -4.57 -10.79 2.26
CA ARG A 56 -5.15 -12.10 1.91
C ARG A 56 -4.47 -13.29 2.59
N LEU A 57 -3.20 -13.17 2.95
CA LEU A 57 -2.51 -14.21 3.70
C LEU A 57 -3.07 -14.32 5.12
N TYR A 58 -3.50 -13.19 5.69
CA TYR A 58 -4.01 -13.10 7.05
C TYR A 58 -5.54 -13.24 7.15
N ASP A 59 -6.29 -12.81 6.13
CA ASP A 59 -7.73 -13.08 5.97
C ASP A 59 -7.96 -14.54 5.56
N LYS A 60 -7.85 -15.44 6.55
CA LYS A 60 -8.06 -16.89 6.37
C LYS A 60 -9.48 -17.23 5.91
N GLU A 61 -10.45 -16.38 6.19
CA GLU A 61 -11.87 -16.62 5.88
C GLU A 61 -12.29 -16.02 4.52
N GLY A 62 -11.48 -15.12 3.95
CA GLY A 62 -11.75 -14.47 2.68
C GLY A 62 -12.94 -13.52 2.72
N ASN A 63 -13.29 -13.03 3.91
CA ASN A 63 -14.45 -12.15 4.13
C ASN A 63 -14.08 -10.66 4.00
N GLY A 64 -12.80 -10.34 3.79
CA GLY A 64 -12.29 -8.98 3.70
C GLY A 64 -11.94 -8.35 5.04
N TYR A 65 -11.89 -9.12 6.12
CA TYR A 65 -11.63 -8.66 7.48
C TYR A 65 -10.67 -9.60 8.20
N ILE A 66 -9.68 -9.06 8.90
CA ILE A 66 -8.75 -9.85 9.71
C ILE A 66 -9.24 -9.82 11.16
N PRO A 67 -9.55 -10.97 11.78
CA PRO A 67 -9.90 -11.00 13.19
C PRO A 67 -8.77 -10.41 14.05
N THR A 68 -9.10 -9.56 15.02
CA THR A 68 -8.12 -9.00 15.98
C THR A 68 -7.33 -10.09 16.72
N SER A 69 -7.92 -11.28 16.90
CA SER A 69 -7.21 -12.46 17.41
C SER A 69 -6.06 -12.92 16.52
N SER A 70 -6.21 -12.86 15.20
CA SER A 70 -5.14 -13.20 14.26
C SER A 70 -4.03 -12.14 14.31
N LEU A 71 -4.40 -10.87 14.43
CA LEU A 71 -3.44 -9.78 14.61
C LEU A 71 -2.62 -9.94 15.89
N ARG A 72 -3.27 -10.35 16.98
CA ARG A 72 -2.60 -10.67 18.26
C ARG A 72 -1.54 -11.76 18.09
N GLU A 73 -1.85 -12.82 17.34
CA GLU A 73 -0.89 -13.89 17.05
C GLU A 73 0.32 -13.35 16.28
N ILE A 74 0.09 -12.53 15.26
CA ILE A 74 1.16 -11.93 14.45
C ILE A 74 2.06 -11.03 15.30
N LEU A 75 1.48 -10.15 16.11
CA LEU A 75 2.24 -9.25 16.99
C LEU A 75 3.08 -10.04 18.00
N ARG A 76 2.56 -11.16 18.51
CA ARG A 76 3.30 -12.07 19.39
C ARG A 76 4.43 -12.81 18.67
N GLU A 77 4.25 -13.15 17.39
CA GLU A 77 5.29 -13.78 16.56
C GLU A 77 6.40 -12.78 16.19
N LEU A 78 6.05 -11.50 16.02
CA LEU A 78 7.01 -10.43 15.76
C LEU A 78 7.81 -10.07 17.01
N ASP A 79 7.16 -10.00 18.17
CA ASP A 79 7.82 -9.76 19.45
C ASP A 79 7.16 -10.58 20.58
N GLU A 80 7.83 -11.66 20.96
CA GLU A 80 7.36 -12.58 22.01
C GLU A 80 7.38 -11.96 23.42
N GLN A 81 8.01 -10.80 23.60
CA GLN A 81 8.12 -10.11 24.89
C GLN A 81 6.91 -9.23 25.20
N LEU A 82 6.06 -8.94 24.20
CA LEU A 82 4.86 -8.14 24.39
C LEU A 82 3.89 -8.80 25.37
N THR A 83 3.47 -8.04 26.37
CA THR A 83 2.47 -8.48 27.34
C THR A 83 1.07 -8.45 26.75
N ASP A 84 0.13 -9.18 27.36
CA ASP A 84 -1.27 -9.18 26.89
C ASP A 84 -1.87 -7.77 26.92
N ASP A 85 -1.52 -6.95 27.92
CA ASP A 85 -1.96 -5.56 28.04
C ASP A 85 -1.38 -4.67 26.93
N GLU A 86 -0.12 -4.86 26.54
CA GLU A 86 0.49 -4.13 25.41
C GLU A 86 -0.11 -4.55 24.07
N LEU A 87 -0.39 -5.84 23.89
CA LEU A 87 -1.08 -6.34 22.70
C LEU A 87 -2.49 -5.77 22.60
N ASP A 88 -3.23 -5.69 23.72
CA ASP A 88 -4.55 -5.05 23.74
C ASP A 88 -4.47 -3.56 23.42
N GLY A 89 -3.44 -2.86 23.90
CA GLY A 89 -3.16 -1.47 23.54
C GLY A 89 -2.94 -1.31 22.04
N LEU A 90 -2.05 -2.12 21.46
CA LEU A 90 -1.75 -2.08 20.02
C LEU A 90 -2.98 -2.43 19.17
N ILE A 91 -3.77 -3.42 19.59
CA ILE A 91 -4.99 -3.79 18.89
C ILE A 91 -6.02 -2.66 18.95
N GLN A 92 -6.19 -1.98 20.09
CA GLN A 92 -7.08 -0.83 20.20
C GLN A 92 -6.62 0.39 19.40
N GLU A 93 -5.31 0.54 19.18
CA GLU A 93 -4.79 1.59 18.31
C GLU A 93 -5.07 1.30 16.82
N ILE A 94 -5.17 0.03 16.44
CA ILE A 94 -5.40 -0.39 15.05
C ILE A 94 -6.91 -0.53 14.73
N ASP A 95 -7.68 -1.17 15.60
CA ASP A 95 -9.14 -1.33 15.51
C ASP A 95 -9.83 -0.06 16.03
N THR A 96 -9.73 1.01 15.24
CA THR A 96 -10.20 2.35 15.63
C THR A 96 -11.72 2.43 15.70
N ASP A 97 -12.41 1.61 14.91
CA ASP A 97 -13.86 1.54 14.89
C ASP A 97 -14.44 0.59 15.97
N GLY A 98 -13.58 -0.21 16.60
CA GLY A 98 -13.94 -1.16 17.65
C GLY A 98 -14.80 -2.31 17.15
N SER A 99 -14.71 -2.66 15.87
CA SER A 99 -15.47 -3.75 15.26
C SER A 99 -14.99 -5.13 15.73
N GLY A 100 -13.79 -5.20 16.33
CA GLY A 100 -13.14 -6.46 16.69
C GLY A 100 -12.49 -7.16 15.49
N THR A 101 -12.44 -6.49 14.35
CA THR A 101 -11.83 -6.93 13.10
C THR A 101 -11.07 -5.78 12.47
N VAL A 102 -9.99 -6.08 11.76
CA VAL A 102 -9.21 -5.08 11.02
C VAL A 102 -9.60 -5.15 9.55
N ASP A 103 -10.08 -4.04 9.00
CA ASP A 103 -10.34 -3.93 7.57
C ASP A 103 -9.08 -3.56 6.76
N PHE A 104 -9.21 -3.47 5.44
CA PHE A 104 -8.05 -3.21 4.57
C PHE A 104 -7.47 -1.81 4.77
N ASP A 105 -8.29 -0.79 5.04
CA ASP A 105 -7.83 0.57 5.27
C ASP A 105 -7.09 0.67 6.61
N GLU A 106 -7.62 0.06 7.68
CA GLU A 106 -6.95 -0.01 8.98
C GLU A 106 -5.62 -0.79 8.91
N PHE A 107 -5.58 -1.88 8.14
CA PHE A 107 -4.34 -2.63 7.90
C PHE A 107 -3.31 -1.83 7.10
N MET A 108 -3.75 -1.01 6.14
CA MET A 108 -2.85 -0.10 5.42
C MET A 108 -2.26 0.94 6.37
N GLU A 109 -3.11 1.61 7.17
CA GLU A 109 -2.66 2.63 8.13
C GLU A 109 -1.60 2.07 9.10
N MET A 110 -1.83 0.85 9.60
CA MET A 110 -0.85 0.13 10.42
C MET A 110 0.50 -0.07 9.71
N MET A 111 0.49 -0.43 8.43
CA MET A 111 1.70 -0.78 7.67
C MET A 111 2.43 0.43 7.09
N THR A 112 1.72 1.51 6.77
CA THR A 112 2.29 2.76 6.26
C THR A 112 2.67 3.73 7.38
N GLY A 113 2.08 3.58 8.57
CA GLY A 113 2.34 4.42 9.73
C GLY A 113 1.95 5.89 9.53
N GLU A 114 0.97 6.15 8.67
CA GLU A 114 0.43 7.50 8.38
C GLU A 114 -0.82 7.81 9.20
#